data_AF-A0A545SLG6-F1
#
_entry.id   AF-A0A545SLG6-F1
#
_cell.length_a   1.000
_cell.length_b   1.000
_cell.length_c   1.000
_cell.angle_alpha   90.00
_cell.angle_beta   90.00
_cell.angle_gamma   90.00
#
_symmetry.space_group_name_H-M   'P 1'
#
loop_
_entity.id
_entity.type
_entity.pdbx_description
1 polymer ?
#
loop_
_entity_poly.entity_id
_entity_poly.type
_entity_poly.pdbx_seq_one_letter_code
_entity_poly.pdbx_strand_id
1 'polypeptide(L)'
;MNLFEVLIALAIMSAISAVVIAGSGGASPRLQMQEAVAALQSQAATSRHRAVKIGQTVVLAIEDADCNGDVSASKLHFFADGTARADALCLTISDAVMRLVLDPLTGRLKQVER
;
A
#
# COMPACT_ATOMS: atom_id res chain seq x y z
N MET A 1 3.70 -10.93 -53.98
CA MET A 1 3.48 -10.99 -52.53
C MET A 1 2.53 -12.15 -52.28
N ASN A 2 3.05 -13.25 -51.76
CA ASN A 2 2.34 -14.53 -51.73
C ASN A 2 1.52 -14.65 -50.44
N LEU A 3 0.35 -15.29 -50.48
CA LEU A 3 -0.55 -15.43 -49.33
C LEU A 3 0.15 -16.10 -48.13
N PHE A 4 1.12 -16.97 -48.42
CA PHE A 4 1.96 -17.64 -47.44
C PHE A 4 2.88 -16.68 -46.66
N GLU A 5 3.37 -15.64 -47.32
CA GLU A 5 4.26 -14.63 -46.75
C GLU A 5 3.53 -13.74 -45.75
N VAL A 6 2.26 -13.42 -46.05
CA VAL A 6 1.37 -12.67 -45.15
C VAL A 6 1.03 -13.47 -43.89
N LEU A 7 0.76 -14.78 -44.04
CA LEU A 7 0.46 -15.65 -42.90
C LEU A 7 1.66 -15.81 -41.95
N ILE A 8 2.88 -15.92 -42.50
CA ILE A 8 4.11 -16.00 -41.69
C ILE A 8 4.34 -14.68 -40.95
N ALA A 9 4.17 -13.53 -41.62
CA ALA A 9 4.31 -12.23 -40.98
C ALA A 9 3.31 -12.02 -39.83
N LEU A 10 2.05 -12.44 -40.01
CA LEU A 10 1.05 -12.39 -38.93
C LEU A 10 1.38 -13.31 -37.75
N ALA A 11 1.89 -14.51 -38.00
CA ALA A 11 2.27 -15.45 -36.94
C ALA A 11 3.45 -14.92 -36.10
N ILE A 12 4.42 -14.27 -36.75
CA ILE A 12 5.56 -13.64 -36.06
C ILE A 12 5.07 -12.45 -35.24
N MET A 13 4.21 -11.60 -35.80
CA MET A 13 3.63 -10.44 -35.09
C MET A 13 2.83 -10.87 -33.86
N SER A 14 2.01 -11.93 -33.95
CA SER A 14 1.22 -12.41 -32.81
C SER A 14 2.09 -13.03 -31.71
N ALA A 15 3.15 -13.74 -32.07
CA ALA A 15 4.11 -14.28 -31.12
C ALA A 15 4.85 -13.16 -30.36
N ILE A 16 5.27 -12.10 -31.04
CA ILE A 16 5.91 -10.93 -30.41
C ILE A 16 4.93 -10.22 -29.48
N SER A 17 3.67 -10.06 -29.90
CA SER A 17 2.61 -9.43 -29.11
C SER A 17 2.36 -10.15 -27.78
N ALA A 18 2.36 -11.49 -27.80
CA ALA A 18 2.13 -12.31 -26.62
C ALA A 18 3.26 -12.16 -25.56
N VAL A 19 4.51 -12.01 -26.00
CA VAL A 19 5.66 -11.82 -25.11
C VAL A 19 5.65 -10.42 -24.47
N VAL A 20 5.24 -9.40 -25.23
CA VAL A 20 5.16 -8.02 -24.71
C VAL A 20 4.09 -7.88 -23.63
N ILE A 21 2.96 -8.58 -23.75
CA ILE A 21 1.87 -8.56 -22.75
C ILE A 21 2.24 -9.40 -21.51
N ALA A 22 2.92 -10.53 -21.69
CA ALA A 22 3.40 -11.34 -20.56
C ALA A 22 4.55 -10.67 -19.79
N GLY A 23 5.28 -9.76 -20.44
CA GLY A 23 6.42 -9.03 -19.88
C GLY A 23 6.10 -7.67 -19.27
N SER A 24 4.84 -7.22 -19.26
CA SER A 24 4.45 -6.03 -18.48
C SER A 24 4.48 -6.41 -16.99
N GLY A 25 5.69 -6.39 -16.44
CA GLY A 25 5.98 -6.66 -15.04
C GLY A 25 5.03 -5.88 -14.14
N GLY A 26 4.61 -6.52 -13.06
CA GLY A 26 3.71 -5.93 -12.07
C GLY A 26 4.19 -4.57 -11.58
N ALA A 27 3.28 -3.84 -10.91
CA ALA A 27 3.57 -2.53 -10.35
C ALA A 27 4.92 -2.53 -9.61
N SER A 28 5.76 -1.52 -9.87
CA SER A 28 7.05 -1.43 -9.19
C SER A 28 6.87 -1.51 -7.67
N PRO A 29 7.79 -2.13 -6.89
CA PRO A 29 7.65 -2.24 -5.44
C PRO A 29 7.37 -0.90 -4.74
N ARG A 30 7.96 0.19 -5.26
CA ARG A 30 7.71 1.55 -4.77
C ARG A 30 6.25 1.99 -4.95
N LEU A 31 5.64 1.65 -6.08
CA LEU A 31 4.25 2.02 -6.39
C LEU A 31 3.28 1.18 -5.55
N GLN A 32 3.57 -0.11 -5.36
CA GLN A 32 2.81 -0.97 -4.42
C GLN A 32 2.88 -0.43 -2.98
N MET A 33 4.05 0.02 -2.54
CA MET A 33 4.23 0.65 -1.23
C MET A 33 3.44 1.95 -1.10
N GLN A 34 3.44 2.80 -2.12
CA GLN A 34 2.63 4.02 -2.13
C GLN A 34 1.12 3.72 -2.07
N GLU A 35 0.68 2.70 -2.80
CA GLU A 35 -0.71 2.24 -2.78
C GLU A 35 -1.12 1.73 -1.38
N ALA A 36 -0.27 0.90 -0.75
CA ALA A 36 -0.50 0.42 0.61
C ALA A 36 -0.57 1.57 1.63
N VAL A 37 0.34 2.54 1.54
CA VAL A 37 0.33 3.75 2.40
C VAL A 37 -0.94 4.56 2.16
N ALA A 38 -1.36 4.76 0.92
CA ALA A 38 -2.56 5.52 0.59
C ALA A 38 -3.83 4.83 1.10
N ALA A 39 -3.92 3.51 0.94
CA ALA A 39 -5.01 2.70 1.50
C ALA A 39 -5.07 2.83 3.02
N LEU A 40 -3.92 2.74 3.70
CA LEU A 40 -3.85 2.87 5.14
C LEU A 40 -4.19 4.28 5.63
N GLN A 41 -3.77 5.33 4.91
CA GLN A 41 -4.16 6.71 5.20
C GLN A 41 -5.68 6.91 5.06
N SER A 42 -6.30 6.30 4.05
CA SER A 42 -7.76 6.34 3.87
C SER A 42 -8.48 5.68 5.05
N GLN A 43 -8.05 4.48 5.45
CA GLN A 43 -8.61 3.77 6.61
C GLN A 43 -8.42 4.54 7.92
N ALA A 44 -7.26 5.17 8.11
CA ALA A 44 -6.99 6.01 9.26
C ALA A 44 -7.93 7.23 9.30
N ALA A 45 -8.14 7.90 8.17
CA ALA A 45 -9.06 9.03 8.06
C ALA A 45 -10.50 8.64 8.38
N THR A 46 -10.98 7.50 7.86
CA THR A 46 -12.31 6.96 8.16
C THR A 46 -12.45 6.59 9.64
N SER A 47 -11.43 5.95 10.23
CA SER A 47 -11.43 5.55 11.64
C SER A 47 -11.44 6.77 12.57
N ARG A 48 -10.67 7.81 12.24
CA ARG A 48 -10.70 9.08 12.95
C ARG A 48 -12.05 9.77 12.86
N HIS A 49 -12.61 9.86 11.66
CA HIS A 49 -13.94 10.46 11.48
C HIS A 49 -15.00 9.69 12.29
N ARG A 50 -14.91 8.36 12.33
CA ARG A 50 -15.78 7.52 13.15
C ARG A 50 -15.61 7.81 14.63
N ALA A 51 -14.38 7.91 15.14
CA ALA A 51 -14.11 8.21 16.55
C ALA A 51 -14.74 9.53 17.00
N VAL A 52 -14.58 10.58 16.19
CA VAL A 52 -15.19 11.89 16.43
C VAL A 52 -16.72 11.79 16.37
N LYS A 53 -17.27 11.11 15.36
CA LYS A 53 -18.73 11.00 15.17
C LYS A 53 -19.42 10.26 16.32
N ILE A 54 -18.82 9.19 16.84
CA ILE A 54 -19.42 8.39 17.92
C ILE A 54 -19.01 8.88 19.32
N GLY A 55 -18.06 9.82 19.42
CA GLY A 55 -17.55 10.30 20.69
C GLY A 55 -16.77 9.25 21.49
N GLN A 56 -16.17 8.25 20.84
CA GLN A 56 -15.44 7.16 21.50
C GLN A 56 -14.12 6.87 20.80
N THR A 57 -13.21 6.23 21.54
CA THR A 57 -11.93 5.80 20.97
C THR A 57 -12.16 4.65 19.97
N VAL A 58 -11.62 4.79 18.76
CA VAL A 58 -11.60 3.75 17.74
C VAL A 58 -10.18 3.23 17.61
N VAL A 59 -10.02 1.91 17.61
CA VAL A 59 -8.73 1.24 17.41
C VAL A 59 -8.73 0.57 16.05
N LEU A 60 -7.76 0.93 15.21
CA LEU A 60 -7.48 0.25 13.95
C LEU A 60 -6.25 -0.63 14.17
N ALA A 61 -6.45 -1.94 14.10
CA ALA A 61 -5.37 -2.93 14.15
C ALA A 61 -4.83 -3.17 12.74
N ILE A 62 -3.51 -3.27 12.62
CA ILE A 62 -2.83 -3.57 11.37
C ILE A 62 -2.14 -4.92 11.57
N GLU A 63 -2.63 -5.93 10.84
CA GLU A 63 -2.23 -7.33 11.01
C GLU A 63 -0.84 -7.63 10.44
N ASP A 64 -0.34 -6.78 9.53
CA ASP A 64 0.93 -6.98 8.81
C ASP A 64 2.00 -5.91 9.15
N ALA A 65 1.96 -5.37 10.37
CA ALA A 65 3.00 -4.44 10.81
C ALA A 65 4.22 -5.22 11.32
N ASP A 66 5.31 -5.24 10.53
CA ASP A 66 6.56 -5.91 10.90
C ASP A 66 7.70 -4.89 11.00
N CYS A 67 8.07 -4.54 12.23
CA CYS A 67 9.28 -3.78 12.52
C CYS A 67 10.38 -4.72 13.02
N ASN A 68 11.29 -5.15 12.15
CA ASN A 68 12.47 -5.97 12.47
C ASN A 68 12.17 -7.40 12.99
N GLY A 69 11.19 -8.10 12.41
CA GLY A 69 10.85 -9.48 12.77
C GLY A 69 9.98 -9.61 14.01
N ASP A 70 9.55 -8.48 14.58
CA ASP A 70 8.52 -8.44 15.62
C ASP A 70 7.17 -8.22 14.93
N VAL A 71 6.53 -9.34 14.56
CA VAL A 71 5.17 -9.38 14.03
C VAL A 71 4.20 -9.13 15.17
N SER A 72 4.20 -7.89 15.64
CA SER A 72 3.29 -7.41 16.66
C SER A 72 2.26 -6.52 15.99
N ALA A 73 0.98 -6.92 16.10
CA ALA A 73 -0.14 -6.16 15.57
C ALA A 73 -0.09 -4.72 16.08
N SER A 74 0.30 -3.79 15.20
CA SER A 74 0.39 -2.38 15.55
C SER A 74 -1.00 -1.78 15.60
N LYS A 75 -1.24 -0.95 16.61
CA LYS A 75 -2.55 -0.34 16.86
C LYS A 75 -2.48 1.16 16.65
N LEU A 76 -3.41 1.67 15.86
CA LEU A 76 -3.69 3.09 15.71
C LEU A 76 -4.90 3.42 16.56
N HIS A 77 -4.72 4.28 17.55
CA HIS A 77 -5.77 4.79 18.41
C HIS A 77 -6.23 6.15 17.89
N PHE A 78 -7.53 6.30 17.64
CA PHE A 78 -8.16 7.56 17.29
C PHE A 78 -9.13 7.96 18.38
N PHE A 79 -9.00 9.18 18.89
CA PHE A 79 -9.78 9.67 20.02
C PHE A 79 -10.97 10.54 19.57
N ALA A 80 -11.92 10.74 20.48
CA ALA A 80 -13.13 11.51 20.24
C ALA A 80 -12.85 13.01 19.94
N ASP A 81 -11.71 13.53 20.40
CA ASP A 81 -11.25 14.90 20.17
C ASP A 81 -10.58 15.10 18.81
N GLY A 82 -10.48 14.03 18.00
CA GLY A 82 -9.83 14.05 16.69
C GLY A 82 -8.31 13.86 16.72
N THR A 83 -7.71 13.70 17.90
CA THR A 83 -6.31 13.33 18.02
C THR A 83 -6.10 11.85 17.74
N ALA A 84 -4.85 11.47 17.50
CA ALA A 84 -4.48 10.09 17.28
C ALA A 84 -3.16 9.72 17.95
N ARG A 85 -2.99 8.43 18.27
CA ARG A 85 -1.76 7.87 18.82
C ARG A 85 -1.48 6.54 18.14
N ALA A 86 -0.23 6.34 17.74
CA ALA A 86 0.24 5.11 17.14
C ALA A 86 1.47 4.59 17.88
N ASP A 87 1.59 3.28 17.92
CA ASP A 87 2.91 2.67 18.07
C ASP A 87 3.70 2.83 16.76
N ALA A 88 5.01 2.59 16.80
CA ALA A 88 5.83 2.65 15.58
C ALA A 88 5.31 1.64 14.55
N LEU A 89 5.08 2.09 13.32
CA LEU A 89 4.54 1.25 12.26
C LEU A 89 5.60 0.99 11.20
N CYS A 90 5.67 -0.25 10.71
CA CYS A 90 6.49 -0.61 9.58
C CYS A 90 5.63 -1.39 8.58
N LEU A 91 5.74 -1.02 7.31
CA LEU A 91 5.15 -1.77 6.19
C LEU A 91 6.28 -2.48 5.47
N THR A 92 6.09 -3.77 5.18
CA THR A 92 7.05 -4.59 4.45
C THR A 92 6.41 -5.07 3.17
N ILE A 93 6.98 -4.71 2.01
CA ILE A 93 6.52 -5.16 0.70
C ILE A 93 7.73 -5.57 -0.13
N SER A 94 7.76 -6.83 -0.60
CA SER A 94 8.84 -7.34 -1.47
C SER A 94 10.24 -7.01 -0.93
N ASP A 95 10.50 -7.37 0.34
CA ASP A 95 11.75 -7.12 1.08
C ASP A 95 12.11 -5.63 1.35
N ALA A 96 11.27 -4.68 0.92
CA ALA A 96 11.42 -3.27 1.28
C ALA A 96 10.62 -2.96 2.55
N VAL A 97 11.30 -2.42 3.56
CA VAL A 97 10.68 -1.97 4.81
C VAL A 97 10.53 -0.44 4.80
N MET A 98 9.32 0.06 5.00
CA MET A 98 9.03 1.48 5.15
C MET A 98 8.50 1.75 6.55
N ARG A 99 9.21 2.62 7.28
CA ARG A 99 8.78 3.07 8.59
C ARG A 99 7.84 4.27 8.47
N LEU A 100 6.68 4.17 9.13
CA LEU A 100 5.67 5.20 9.18
C LEU A 100 5.50 5.70 10.61
N VAL A 101 5.26 6.99 10.74
CA VAL A 101 4.89 7.63 12.00
C VAL A 101 3.57 8.37 11.82
N LEU A 102 2.66 8.16 12.75
CA LEU A 102 1.40 8.89 12.80
C LEU A 102 1.62 10.26 13.46
N ASP A 103 1.23 11.31 12.76
CA ASP A 103 1.18 12.66 13.29
C ASP A 103 -0.06 12.79 14.20
N PRO A 104 0.10 13.09 15.50
CA PRO A 104 -0.97 12.98 16.48
C PRO A 104 -2.07 14.05 16.32
N LEU A 105 -1.73 15.20 15.71
CA LEU A 105 -2.65 16.30 15.51
C LEU A 105 -3.41 16.15 14.19
N THR A 106 -2.70 15.75 13.13
CA THR A 106 -3.31 15.66 11.80
C THR A 106 -3.89 14.28 11.50
N GLY A 107 -3.52 13.24 12.26
CA GLY A 107 -3.87 11.85 12.00
C GLY A 107 -3.29 11.30 10.70
N ARG A 108 -2.27 11.98 10.14
CA ARG A 108 -1.62 11.59 8.87
C ARG A 108 -0.42 10.71 9.14
N LEU A 109 -0.23 9.70 8.30
CA LEU A 109 0.96 8.86 8.31
C LEU A 109 2.05 9.51 7.45
N LYS A 110 3.23 9.71 8.03
CA LYS A 110 4.41 10.25 7.36
C LYS A 110 5.50 9.18 7.31
N GLN A 111 6.20 9.11 6.18
CA GLN A 111 7.41 8.31 6.06
C GLN A 111 8.54 8.96 6.87
N VAL A 112 9.27 8.14 7.62
CA VAL A 112 10.50 8.57 8.29
C VAL A 112 11.66 7.89 7.56
N GLU A 113 12.41 8.67 6.79
CA GLU A 113 13.71 8.22 6.28
C GLU A 113 14.68 8.12 7.46
N ARG A 114 15.40 7.00 7.51
CA ARG A 114 16.35 6.70 8.58
C ARG A 114 17.72 7.23 8.25
#